data_AF-A0A503Y7B5-F1
#
_entry.id   AF-A0A503Y7B5-F1
#
_cell.length_a   1.000
_cell.length_b   1.000
_cell.length_c   1.000
_cell.angle_alpha   90.00
_cell.angle_beta   90.00
_cell.angle_gamma   90.00
#
_symmetry.space_group_name_H-M   'P 1'
#
loop_
_entity.id
_entity.type
_entity.pdbx_description
1 polymer ?
#
loop_
_entity_poly.entity_id
_entity_poly.type
_entity_poly.pdbx_seq_one_letter_code
_entity_poly.pdbx_strand_id
1 'polypeptide(L)'
;MAEGSEQRQQSLAAATEARGLEALISRAARAGKGPAPVERWNPDFCGDLDMEIKADGTWFYLGTPIGRMPLVQLFSSVLRKDADGRTYLVTPVEKVGIRVVDAPFIAVELDVSGSGESQIITFRTNVGDVVEAGPERPLRFVDEHETGGLKPYVLVRGRLEALVARPVMYELVEHGEEIEIDGRLMFAVRSKGQAYPIMPADRLRQLSA
;
A
#
# COMPACT_ATOMS: atom_id res chain seq x y z
N MET A 1 39.04 -24.73 -8.14
CA MET A 1 37.97 -25.66 -7.69
C MET A 1 36.88 -24.99 -6.85
N ALA A 2 37.04 -23.75 -6.38
CA ALA A 2 36.03 -23.03 -5.58
C ALA A 2 34.87 -22.43 -6.40
N GLU A 3 35.11 -22.00 -7.65
CA GLU A 3 34.09 -21.37 -8.50
C GLU A 3 32.94 -22.31 -8.91
N GLY A 4 33.22 -23.61 -9.06
CA GLY A 4 32.21 -24.61 -9.44
C GLY A 4 31.26 -25.00 -8.30
N SER A 5 31.66 -24.84 -7.04
CA SER A 5 30.78 -25.07 -5.89
C SER A 5 29.81 -23.90 -5.66
N GLU A 6 30.27 -22.65 -5.83
CA GLU A 6 29.44 -21.46 -5.66
C GLU A 6 28.35 -21.34 -6.73
N GLN A 7 28.70 -21.59 -8.01
CA GLN A 7 27.71 -21.59 -9.10
C GLN A 7 26.64 -22.67 -8.92
N ARG A 8 27.03 -23.86 -8.43
CA ARG A 8 26.09 -24.96 -8.17
C ARG A 8 25.14 -24.62 -7.01
N GLN A 9 25.66 -23.98 -5.96
CA GLN A 9 24.89 -23.61 -4.77
C GLN A 9 23.91 -22.46 -5.07
N GLN A 10 24.30 -21.48 -5.88
CA GLN A 10 23.42 -20.42 -6.39
C GLN A 10 22.30 -20.98 -7.28
N SER A 11 22.62 -21.93 -8.17
CA SER A 11 21.62 -22.58 -9.03
C SER A 11 20.56 -23.36 -8.24
N LEU A 12 20.97 -24.05 -7.17
CA LEU A 12 20.07 -24.81 -6.28
C LEU A 12 19.15 -23.90 -5.46
N ALA A 13 19.66 -22.75 -4.99
CA ALA A 13 18.88 -21.73 -4.30
C ALA A 13 17.80 -21.15 -5.22
N ALA A 14 18.19 -20.66 -6.40
CA ALA A 14 17.27 -20.09 -7.38
C ALA A 14 16.18 -21.08 -7.82
N ALA A 15 16.51 -22.36 -8.01
CA ALA A 15 15.53 -23.40 -8.33
C ALA A 15 14.55 -23.69 -7.17
N THR A 16 14.99 -23.50 -5.92
CA THR A 16 14.15 -23.69 -4.74
C THR A 16 13.21 -22.50 -4.55
N GLU A 17 13.70 -21.29 -4.77
CA GLU A 17 12.91 -20.05 -4.73
C GLU A 17 11.86 -20.04 -5.84
N ALA A 18 12.22 -20.42 -7.08
CA ALA A 18 11.28 -20.54 -8.19
C ALA A 18 10.11 -21.50 -7.86
N ARG A 19 10.41 -22.66 -7.26
CA ARG A 19 9.37 -23.60 -6.80
C ARG A 19 8.50 -23.00 -5.69
N GLY A 20 9.10 -22.23 -4.78
CA GLY A 20 8.37 -21.48 -3.75
C GLY A 20 7.39 -20.46 -4.34
N LEU A 21 7.83 -19.70 -5.33
CA LEU A 21 6.99 -18.74 -6.04
C LEU A 21 5.82 -19.41 -6.77
N GLU A 22 6.08 -20.50 -7.50
CA GLU A 22 5.02 -21.26 -8.18
C GLU A 22 3.97 -21.79 -7.20
N ALA A 23 4.41 -22.29 -6.04
CA ALA A 23 3.52 -22.74 -4.99
C ALA A 23 2.67 -21.59 -4.40
N LEU A 24 3.27 -20.42 -4.16
CA LEU A 24 2.56 -19.21 -3.73
C LEU A 24 1.51 -18.78 -4.75
N ILE A 25 1.86 -18.73 -6.03
CA ILE A 25 0.94 -18.41 -7.13
C ILE A 25 -0.25 -19.38 -7.14
N SER A 26 0.03 -20.69 -7.09
CA SER A 26 -1.02 -21.71 -7.11
C SER A 26 -2.01 -21.56 -5.94
N ARG A 27 -1.50 -21.26 -4.74
CA ARG A 27 -2.34 -21.09 -3.55
C ARG A 27 -3.12 -19.79 -3.55
N ALA A 28 -2.49 -18.68 -3.93
CA ALA A 28 -3.17 -17.39 -4.07
C ALA A 28 -4.31 -17.48 -5.10
N ALA A 29 -4.09 -18.21 -6.21
CA ALA A 29 -5.10 -18.34 -7.27
C ALA A 29 -6.35 -19.11 -6.80
N ARG A 30 -6.19 -20.03 -5.83
CA ARG A 30 -7.31 -20.77 -5.22
C ARG A 30 -8.13 -19.92 -4.24
N ALA A 31 -7.60 -18.79 -3.75
CA ALA A 31 -8.31 -17.92 -2.81
C ALA A 31 -9.47 -17.14 -3.48
N GLY A 32 -9.58 -17.14 -4.81
CA GLY A 32 -10.67 -16.53 -5.56
C GLY A 32 -10.37 -15.12 -6.06
N LYS A 33 -11.40 -14.42 -6.55
CA LYS A 33 -11.30 -13.03 -7.00
C LYS A 33 -11.51 -12.07 -5.81
N GLY A 34 -10.60 -11.11 -5.64
CA GLY A 34 -10.61 -10.13 -4.56
C GLY A 34 -9.64 -10.46 -3.43
N PRO A 35 -9.56 -9.62 -2.38
CA PRO A 35 -8.66 -9.86 -1.26
C PRO A 35 -8.95 -11.19 -0.57
N ALA A 36 -7.91 -12.00 -0.36
CA ALA A 36 -8.03 -13.24 0.37
C ALA A 36 -8.31 -12.96 1.86
N PRO A 37 -8.99 -13.88 2.59
CA PRO A 37 -9.29 -13.71 4.01
C PRO A 37 -8.04 -13.98 4.89
N VAL A 38 -6.93 -13.30 4.59
CA VAL A 38 -5.60 -13.51 5.19
C VAL A 38 -5.58 -13.37 6.71
N GLU A 39 -6.48 -12.56 7.28
CA GLU A 39 -6.61 -12.40 8.73
C GLU A 39 -7.11 -13.67 9.45
N ARG A 40 -7.71 -14.63 8.70
CA ARG A 40 -8.18 -15.91 9.25
C ARG A 40 -7.10 -16.99 9.28
N TRP A 41 -5.94 -16.76 8.65
CA TRP A 41 -4.89 -17.76 8.50
C TRP A 41 -3.73 -17.46 9.42
N ASN A 42 -3.29 -18.43 10.23
CA ASN A 42 -2.12 -18.28 11.08
C ASN A 42 -1.13 -19.43 10.88
N PRO A 43 -0.61 -19.62 9.64
CA PRO A 43 0.40 -20.65 9.39
C PRO A 43 1.74 -20.26 9.99
N ASP A 44 2.64 -21.24 10.08
CA ASP A 44 4.00 -21.03 10.52
C ASP A 44 4.75 -20.08 9.57
N PHE A 45 5.69 -19.32 10.14
CA PHE A 45 6.57 -18.46 9.36
C PHE A 45 7.60 -19.31 8.61
N CYS A 46 7.59 -19.21 7.29
CA CYS A 46 8.43 -20.02 6.41
C CYS A 46 9.75 -19.32 6.01
N GLY A 47 10.02 -18.13 6.53
CA GLY A 47 11.18 -17.32 6.17
C GLY A 47 10.83 -16.09 5.33
N ASP A 48 11.86 -15.36 4.92
CA ASP A 48 11.74 -14.20 4.05
C ASP A 48 11.93 -14.62 2.59
N LEU A 49 11.12 -14.04 1.71
CA LEU A 49 11.26 -14.15 0.26
C LEU A 49 12.00 -12.90 -0.24
N ASP A 50 12.92 -13.05 -1.19
CA ASP A 50 13.54 -11.90 -1.89
C ASP A 50 12.53 -11.25 -2.85
N MET A 51 11.54 -10.60 -2.22
CA MET A 51 10.46 -9.88 -2.84
C MET A 51 10.35 -8.51 -2.18
N GLU A 52 10.27 -7.48 -3.01
CA GLU A 52 10.26 -6.10 -2.56
C GLU A 52 9.23 -5.29 -3.33
N ILE A 53 8.41 -4.51 -2.61
CA ILE A 53 7.56 -3.47 -3.18
C ILE A 53 8.30 -2.15 -3.01
N LYS A 54 8.74 -1.55 -4.13
CA LYS A 54 9.39 -0.25 -4.15
C LYS A 54 8.41 0.88 -3.85
N ALA A 55 8.93 2.08 -3.55
CA ALA A 55 8.11 3.24 -3.20
C ALA A 55 7.17 3.71 -4.34
N ASP A 56 7.48 3.38 -5.58
CA ASP A 56 6.63 3.63 -6.76
C ASP A 56 5.56 2.53 -6.98
N GLY A 57 5.51 1.52 -6.11
CA GLY A 57 4.61 0.37 -6.21
C GLY A 57 5.10 -0.74 -7.14
N THR A 58 6.31 -0.64 -7.71
CA THR A 58 6.88 -1.72 -8.55
C THR A 58 7.29 -2.90 -7.68
N TRP A 59 6.86 -4.11 -8.07
CA TRP A 59 7.22 -5.36 -7.42
C TRP A 59 8.50 -5.92 -8.03
N PHE A 60 9.44 -6.31 -7.17
CA PHE A 60 10.67 -7.00 -7.53
C PHE A 60 10.68 -8.39 -6.91
N TYR A 61 11.24 -9.35 -7.65
CA TYR A 61 11.53 -10.69 -7.17
C TYR A 61 12.90 -11.11 -7.67
N LEU A 62 13.80 -11.52 -6.76
CA LEU A 62 15.21 -11.82 -7.07
C LEU A 62 15.87 -10.70 -7.88
N GLY A 63 15.68 -9.45 -7.43
CA GLY A 63 16.20 -8.25 -8.10
C GLY A 63 15.59 -7.93 -9.47
N THR A 64 14.60 -8.70 -9.95
CA THR A 64 13.98 -8.51 -11.26
C THR A 64 12.56 -7.95 -11.13
N PRO A 65 12.17 -6.90 -11.88
CA PRO A 65 10.83 -6.34 -11.78
C PRO A 65 9.77 -7.29 -12.37
N ILE A 66 8.62 -7.38 -11.68
CA ILE A 66 7.45 -8.12 -12.12
C ILE A 66 6.52 -7.18 -12.91
N GLY A 67 6.65 -7.18 -14.24
CA GLY A 67 5.81 -6.35 -15.13
C GLY A 67 4.41 -6.90 -15.41
N ARG A 68 4.07 -8.11 -14.92
CA ARG A 68 2.78 -8.77 -15.21
C ARG A 68 1.73 -8.37 -14.19
N MET A 69 0.88 -7.40 -14.53
CA MET A 69 -0.15 -6.89 -13.61
C MET A 69 -1.04 -7.97 -12.99
N PRO A 70 -1.55 -9.00 -13.71
CA PRO A 70 -2.34 -10.06 -13.07
C PRO A 70 -1.60 -10.82 -11.97
N LEU A 71 -0.27 -10.94 -12.10
CA LEU A 71 0.56 -11.59 -11.08
C LEU A 71 0.77 -10.68 -9.87
N VAL A 72 0.93 -9.38 -10.08
CA VAL A 72 0.99 -8.38 -9.01
C VAL A 72 -0.32 -8.35 -8.22
N GLN A 73 -1.47 -8.35 -8.91
CA GLN A 73 -2.81 -8.43 -8.30
C GLN A 73 -3.00 -9.72 -7.50
N LEU A 74 -2.45 -10.83 -7.99
CA LEU A 74 -2.52 -12.10 -7.29
C LEU A 74 -1.76 -12.03 -5.95
N PHE A 75 -0.51 -11.57 -5.95
CA PHE A 75 0.26 -11.44 -4.71
C PHE A 75 -0.30 -10.37 -3.79
N SER A 76 -0.81 -9.26 -4.32
CA SER A 76 -1.44 -8.23 -3.49
C SER A 76 -2.67 -8.74 -2.73
N SER A 77 -3.42 -9.68 -3.32
CA SER A 77 -4.61 -10.27 -2.68
C SER A 77 -4.30 -11.04 -1.40
N VAL A 78 -3.07 -11.56 -1.26
CA VAL A 78 -2.60 -12.33 -0.10
C VAL A 78 -1.67 -11.54 0.81
N LEU A 79 -1.54 -10.22 0.60
CA LEU A 79 -0.77 -9.38 1.51
C LEU A 79 -1.45 -9.25 2.87
N ARG A 80 -0.64 -9.29 3.92
CA ARG A 80 -1.04 -8.96 5.28
C ARG A 80 0.09 -8.21 5.98
N LYS A 81 -0.23 -7.17 6.72
CA LYS A 81 0.71 -6.51 7.63
C LYS A 81 0.34 -6.88 9.05
N ASP A 82 1.22 -7.55 9.77
CA ASP A 82 0.95 -8.00 11.15
C ASP A 82 1.21 -6.85 12.15
N ALA A 83 0.85 -7.07 13.42
CA ALA A 83 1.04 -6.09 14.48
C ALA A 83 2.52 -5.78 14.80
N ASP A 84 3.45 -6.61 14.34
CA ASP A 84 4.90 -6.37 14.42
C ASP A 84 5.38 -5.32 13.39
N GLY A 85 4.48 -4.80 12.55
CA GLY A 85 4.77 -3.82 11.53
C GLY A 85 5.35 -4.40 10.24
N ARG A 86 5.63 -5.71 10.17
CA ARG A 86 6.14 -6.38 8.97
C ARG A 86 5.02 -6.78 8.03
N THR A 87 5.36 -6.90 6.75
CA THR A 87 4.44 -7.29 5.69
C THR A 87 4.77 -8.69 5.18
N TYR A 88 3.73 -9.46 4.91
CA TYR A 88 3.82 -10.87 4.55
C TYR A 88 2.92 -11.19 3.36
N LEU A 89 3.29 -12.23 2.61
CA LEU A 89 2.34 -12.98 1.81
C LEU A 89 1.81 -14.15 2.65
N VAL A 90 0.50 -14.24 2.80
CA VAL A 90 -0.15 -15.23 3.68
C VAL A 90 -1.12 -16.08 2.88
N THR A 91 -0.94 -17.38 2.95
CA THR A 91 -1.84 -18.40 2.41
C THR A 91 -2.24 -19.37 3.54
N PRO A 92 -3.20 -20.31 3.34
CA PRO A 92 -3.63 -21.19 4.43
C PRO A 92 -2.53 -22.01 5.11
N VAL A 93 -1.41 -22.28 4.42
CA VAL A 93 -0.34 -23.17 4.89
C VAL A 93 1.03 -22.49 5.01
N GLU A 94 1.16 -21.24 4.57
CA GLU A 94 2.46 -20.59 4.45
C GLU A 94 2.34 -19.08 4.66
N LYS A 95 3.25 -18.54 5.47
CA LYS A 95 3.46 -17.10 5.71
C LYS A 95 4.92 -16.77 5.46
N VAL A 96 5.18 -15.93 4.46
CA VAL A 96 6.53 -15.48 4.09
C VAL A 96 6.65 -13.97 4.20
N GLY A 97 7.79 -13.49 4.71
CA GLY A 97 8.08 -12.07 4.84
C GLY A 97 8.48 -11.47 3.50
N ILE A 98 8.09 -10.23 3.26
CA ILE A 98 8.53 -9.43 2.11
C ILE A 98 8.94 -8.03 2.57
N ARG A 99 9.71 -7.33 1.73
CA ARG A 99 10.06 -5.94 1.99
C ARG A 99 9.07 -4.98 1.32
N VAL A 100 8.66 -3.95 2.05
CA VAL A 100 7.88 -2.83 1.51
C VAL A 100 8.62 -1.56 1.86
N VAL A 101 8.99 -0.78 0.85
CA VAL A 101 9.82 0.43 1.05
C VAL A 101 9.02 1.56 1.69
N ASP A 102 7.75 1.75 1.30
CA ASP A 102 6.89 2.81 1.81
C ASP A 102 5.48 2.26 2.08
N ALA A 103 4.65 2.14 1.04
CA ALA A 103 3.32 1.53 1.09
C ALA A 103 3.20 0.36 0.10
N PRO A 104 2.38 -0.67 0.40
CA PRO A 104 2.17 -1.80 -0.50
C PRO A 104 1.38 -1.43 -1.77
N PHE A 105 0.61 -0.34 -1.73
CA PHE A 105 -0.23 0.13 -2.82
C PHE A 105 0.02 1.60 -3.11
N ILE A 106 -0.30 2.00 -4.34
CA ILE A 106 -0.30 3.40 -4.77
C ILE A 106 -1.72 3.76 -5.19
N ALA A 107 -2.32 4.82 -4.64
CA ALA A 107 -3.57 5.38 -5.15
C ALA A 107 -3.27 6.25 -6.36
N VAL A 108 -3.76 5.82 -7.53
CA VAL A 108 -3.38 6.36 -8.85
C VAL A 108 -4.51 7.14 -9.52
N GLU A 109 -5.73 7.04 -9.00
CA GLU A 109 -6.88 7.85 -9.41
C GLU A 109 -7.70 8.23 -8.17
N LEU A 110 -8.39 9.36 -8.29
CA LEU A 110 -9.34 9.88 -7.32
C LEU A 110 -10.65 10.24 -8.05
N ASP A 111 -11.77 10.04 -7.36
CA ASP A 111 -13.09 10.51 -7.75
C ASP A 111 -13.76 11.13 -6.53
N VAL A 112 -14.44 12.27 -6.72
CA VAL A 112 -15.19 12.95 -5.66
C VAL A 112 -16.64 13.05 -6.05
N SER A 113 -17.51 12.59 -5.16
CA SER A 113 -18.96 12.73 -5.29
C SER A 113 -19.55 13.42 -4.08
N GLY A 114 -20.71 14.06 -4.26
CA GLY A 114 -21.34 14.86 -3.19
C GLY A 114 -20.60 16.17 -2.91
N SER A 115 -20.96 16.81 -1.81
CA SER A 115 -20.33 18.07 -1.36
C SER A 115 -20.54 18.29 0.14
N GLY A 116 -19.68 19.12 0.74
CA GLY A 116 -19.69 19.42 2.16
C GLY A 116 -19.64 18.14 3.01
N GLU A 117 -20.56 18.00 3.97
CA GLU A 117 -20.62 16.81 4.84
C GLU A 117 -20.96 15.51 4.12
N SER A 118 -21.60 15.58 2.95
CA SER A 118 -21.94 14.41 2.14
C SER A 118 -20.87 14.03 1.11
N GLN A 119 -19.75 14.77 1.07
CA GLN A 119 -18.64 14.49 0.16
C GLN A 119 -18.06 13.10 0.41
N ILE A 120 -17.77 12.36 -0.66
CA ILE A 120 -17.10 11.06 -0.63
C ILE A 120 -15.92 11.12 -1.59
N ILE A 121 -14.72 10.90 -1.05
CA ILE A 121 -13.47 10.78 -1.80
C ILE A 121 -13.20 9.29 -2.00
N THR A 122 -13.13 8.88 -3.26
CA THR A 122 -12.88 7.49 -3.67
C THR A 122 -11.56 7.40 -4.41
N PHE A 123 -10.71 6.46 -4.03
CA PHE A 123 -9.44 6.18 -4.67
C PHE A 123 -9.48 4.87 -5.44
N ARG A 124 -8.77 4.80 -6.56
CA ARG A 124 -8.38 3.53 -7.19
C ARG A 124 -6.89 3.30 -7.02
N THR A 125 -6.51 2.11 -6.58
CA THR A 125 -5.10 1.73 -6.44
C THR A 125 -4.50 1.23 -7.76
N ASN A 126 -3.17 1.16 -7.84
CA ASN A 126 -2.41 0.59 -8.95
C ASN A 126 -2.74 -0.89 -9.23
N VAL A 127 -3.25 -1.61 -8.23
CA VAL A 127 -3.71 -3.01 -8.38
C VAL A 127 -5.21 -3.13 -8.66
N GLY A 128 -5.94 -2.02 -8.70
CA GLY A 128 -7.36 -1.97 -9.06
C GLY A 128 -8.33 -2.02 -7.89
N ASP A 129 -7.86 -2.05 -6.63
CA ASP A 129 -8.73 -1.91 -5.46
C ASP A 129 -9.37 -0.51 -5.46
N VAL A 130 -10.68 -0.44 -5.17
CA VAL A 130 -11.44 0.81 -5.02
C VAL A 130 -11.72 1.06 -3.54
N VAL A 131 -11.40 2.26 -3.08
CA VAL A 131 -11.36 2.62 -1.66
C VAL A 131 -12.00 3.98 -1.43
N GLU A 132 -13.14 3.99 -0.75
CA GLU A 132 -13.75 5.22 -0.25
C GLU A 132 -13.09 5.61 1.09
N ALA A 133 -12.52 6.80 1.16
CA ALA A 133 -11.99 7.34 2.41
C ALA A 133 -13.13 7.60 3.40
N GLY A 134 -12.92 7.22 4.66
CA GLY A 134 -13.96 7.29 5.69
C GLY A 134 -13.45 6.84 7.05
N PRO A 135 -14.30 6.82 8.09
CA PRO A 135 -13.90 6.41 9.44
C PRO A 135 -13.24 5.02 9.51
N GLU A 136 -13.69 4.08 8.67
CA GLU A 136 -13.12 2.73 8.58
C GLU A 136 -11.85 2.66 7.70
N ARG A 137 -11.63 3.68 6.88
CA ARG A 137 -10.54 3.77 5.90
C ARG A 137 -9.96 5.19 5.91
N PRO A 138 -9.35 5.60 7.03
CA PRO A 138 -8.98 6.98 7.24
C PRO A 138 -7.88 7.43 6.28
N LEU A 139 -7.87 8.74 5.99
CA LEU A 139 -6.74 9.42 5.38
C LEU A 139 -5.76 9.87 6.47
N ARG A 140 -4.46 9.74 6.18
CA ARG A 140 -3.38 10.26 7.01
C ARG A 140 -2.40 11.03 6.15
N PHE A 141 -1.94 12.18 6.65
CA PHE A 141 -0.97 13.02 5.97
C PHE A 141 0.36 13.04 6.73
N VAL A 142 1.47 12.98 5.99
CA VAL A 142 2.83 12.93 6.54
C VAL A 142 3.70 13.96 5.82
N ASP A 143 4.39 14.79 6.59
CA ASP A 143 5.42 15.67 6.04
C ASP A 143 6.66 14.85 5.63
N GLU A 144 7.13 15.02 4.40
CA GLU A 144 8.40 14.48 3.93
C GLU A 144 9.52 15.48 4.25
N HIS A 145 10.21 15.29 5.36
CA HIS A 145 11.20 16.24 5.87
C HIS A 145 12.33 16.56 4.89
N GLU A 146 12.74 15.60 4.06
CA GLU A 146 13.86 15.78 3.12
C GLU A 146 13.51 16.71 1.96
N THR A 147 12.25 16.72 1.53
CA THR A 147 11.79 17.48 0.35
C THR A 147 10.88 18.65 0.72
N GLY A 148 10.41 18.69 1.98
CA GLY A 148 9.31 19.56 2.41
C GLY A 148 7.96 19.15 1.82
N GLY A 149 7.86 17.96 1.21
CA GLY A 149 6.67 17.44 0.55
C GLY A 149 5.61 16.93 1.52
N LEU A 150 4.45 16.56 0.97
CA LEU A 150 3.34 15.96 1.70
C LEU A 150 3.04 14.58 1.11
N LYS A 151 2.95 13.56 1.96
CA LYS A 151 2.56 12.19 1.60
C LYS A 151 1.22 11.85 2.25
N PRO A 152 0.13 11.85 1.47
CA PRO A 152 -1.14 11.30 1.91
C PRO A 152 -1.14 9.78 1.79
N TYR A 153 -1.77 9.11 2.74
CA TYR A 153 -2.02 7.68 2.74
C TYR A 153 -3.49 7.43 3.01
N VAL A 154 -4.08 6.43 2.35
CA VAL A 154 -5.44 5.95 2.63
C VAL A 154 -5.38 4.48 3.07
N LEU A 155 -6.05 4.14 4.17
CA LEU A 155 -6.16 2.75 4.59
C LEU A 155 -7.01 1.95 3.59
N VAL A 156 -6.47 0.87 3.03
CA VAL A 156 -7.17 0.03 2.04
C VAL A 156 -7.92 -1.10 2.75
N ARG A 157 -7.21 -1.89 3.57
CA ARG A 157 -7.75 -3.02 4.33
C ARG A 157 -6.78 -3.46 5.43
N GLY A 158 -7.30 -3.98 6.54
CA GLY A 158 -6.46 -4.47 7.65
C GLY A 158 -5.52 -3.37 8.13
N ARG A 159 -4.21 -3.55 7.94
CA ARG A 159 -3.16 -2.55 8.22
C ARG A 159 -2.42 -2.09 6.95
N LEU A 160 -2.96 -2.39 5.77
CA LEU A 160 -2.36 -2.06 4.48
C LEU A 160 -2.91 -0.72 3.98
N GLU A 161 -2.02 0.20 3.72
CA GLU A 161 -2.31 1.54 3.21
C GLU A 161 -1.92 1.67 1.74
N ALA A 162 -2.48 2.67 1.06
CA ALA A 162 -2.01 3.12 -0.25
C ALA A 162 -1.41 4.52 -0.10
N LEU A 163 -0.19 4.71 -0.61
CA LEU A 163 0.40 6.04 -0.79
C LEU A 163 -0.32 6.73 -1.94
N VAL A 164 -0.80 7.95 -1.74
CA VAL A 164 -1.45 8.74 -2.79
C VAL A 164 -0.39 9.25 -3.75
N ALA A 165 -0.51 8.90 -5.03
CA ALA A 165 0.42 9.33 -6.06
C ALA A 165 0.42 10.86 -6.15
N ARG A 166 1.58 11.43 -6.49
CA ARG A 166 1.76 12.89 -6.49
C ARG A 166 0.72 13.67 -7.33
N PRO A 167 0.35 13.25 -8.56
CA PRO A 167 -0.72 13.92 -9.30
C PRO A 167 -2.08 13.87 -8.58
N VAL A 168 -2.41 12.72 -8.00
CA VAL A 168 -3.66 12.49 -7.24
C VAL A 168 -3.67 13.27 -5.93
N MET A 169 -2.50 13.47 -5.32
CA MET A 169 -2.37 14.33 -4.14
C MET A 169 -2.69 15.78 -4.47
N TYR A 170 -2.25 16.29 -5.63
CA TYR A 170 -2.61 17.65 -6.06
C TYR A 170 -4.12 17.79 -6.29
N GLU A 171 -4.75 16.82 -6.92
CA GLU A 171 -6.21 16.77 -7.07
C GLU A 171 -6.92 16.71 -5.70
N LEU A 172 -6.42 15.89 -4.77
CA LEU A 172 -6.97 15.77 -3.42
C LEU A 172 -6.96 17.10 -2.67
N VAL A 173 -5.88 17.89 -2.77
CA VAL A 173 -5.80 19.17 -2.06
C VAL A 173 -6.70 20.25 -2.66
N GLU A 174 -7.11 20.15 -3.93
CA GLU A 174 -8.10 21.07 -4.52
C GLU A 174 -9.48 20.96 -3.85
N HIS A 175 -9.76 19.81 -3.21
CA HIS A 175 -10.96 19.59 -2.40
C HIS A 175 -10.79 19.96 -0.93
N GLY A 176 -9.67 20.59 -0.56
CA GLY A 176 -9.40 21.03 0.80
C GLY A 176 -10.14 22.33 1.14
N GLU A 177 -10.54 22.46 2.39
CA GLU A 177 -11.19 23.65 2.97
C GLU A 177 -10.64 23.94 4.37
N GLU A 178 -10.85 25.18 4.83
CA GLU A 178 -10.51 25.56 6.21
C GLU A 178 -11.61 25.10 7.17
N ILE A 179 -11.26 24.23 8.12
CA ILE A 179 -12.17 23.65 9.11
C ILE A 179 -11.59 23.89 10.50
N GLU A 180 -12.42 24.31 11.45
CA GLU A 180 -12.04 24.34 12.87
C GLU A 180 -12.06 22.92 13.45
N ILE A 181 -10.89 22.43 13.88
CA ILE A 181 -10.71 21.11 14.49
C ILE A 181 -9.99 21.32 15.83
N ASP A 182 -10.60 20.87 16.93
CA ASP A 182 -10.06 21.02 18.30
C ASP A 182 -9.66 22.47 18.65
N GLY A 183 -10.45 23.46 18.22
CA GLY A 183 -10.21 24.88 18.47
C GLY A 183 -9.09 25.50 17.63
N ARG A 184 -8.59 24.79 16.61
CA ARG A 184 -7.57 25.28 15.67
C ARG A 184 -8.11 25.25 14.23
N LEU A 185 -7.86 26.32 13.48
CA LEU A 185 -8.18 26.38 12.06
C LEU A 185 -7.18 25.54 11.25
N MET A 186 -7.68 24.49 10.61
CA MET A 186 -6.91 23.51 9.85
C MET A 186 -7.33 23.54 8.39
N PHE A 187 -6.38 23.42 7.47
CA PHE A 187 -6.67 23.00 6.11
C PHE A 187 -6.87 21.48 6.09
N ALA A 188 -8.02 21.04 5.62
CA ALA A 188 -8.48 19.67 5.74
C ALA A 188 -9.35 19.27 4.55
N VAL A 189 -9.45 17.97 4.29
CA VAL A 189 -10.38 17.40 3.30
C VAL A 189 -11.49 16.64 4.01
N ARG A 190 -12.71 16.62 3.43
CA ARG A 190 -13.83 15.83 3.95
C ARG A 190 -14.08 14.58 3.14
N SER A 191 -14.41 13.49 3.83
CA SER A 191 -15.02 12.32 3.21
C SER A 191 -15.87 11.56 4.20
N LYS A 192 -17.09 11.20 3.81
CA LYS A 192 -18.06 10.44 4.62
C LYS A 192 -18.32 11.05 6.00
N GLY A 193 -18.58 12.36 6.02
CA GLY A 193 -18.86 13.10 7.26
C GLY A 193 -17.69 13.23 8.23
N GLN A 194 -16.47 12.88 7.81
CA GLN A 194 -15.24 13.04 8.60
C GLN A 194 -14.32 14.06 7.92
N ALA A 195 -13.76 14.96 8.71
CA ALA A 195 -12.68 15.85 8.30
C ALA A 195 -11.30 15.21 8.60
N TYR A 196 -10.39 15.29 7.63
CA TYR A 196 -9.02 14.79 7.74
C TYR A 196 -8.05 15.98 7.67
N PRO A 197 -7.46 16.40 8.80
CA PRO A 197 -6.55 17.54 8.84
C PRO A 197 -5.28 17.24 8.05
N ILE A 198 -4.91 18.16 7.16
CA ILE A 198 -3.65 18.13 6.40
C ILE A 198 -2.59 18.93 7.15
N MET A 199 -2.88 20.21 7.40
CA MET A 199 -1.98 21.11 8.11
C MET A 199 -2.72 22.32 8.69
N PRO A 200 -2.11 23.06 9.63
CA PRO A 200 -2.67 24.34 10.09
C PRO A 200 -2.86 25.35 8.94
N ALA A 201 -3.98 26.08 8.93
CA ALA A 201 -4.31 27.02 7.85
C ALA A 201 -3.34 28.21 7.76
N ASP A 202 -2.79 28.65 8.89
CA ASP A 202 -1.72 29.65 8.95
C ASP A 202 -0.42 29.16 8.29
N ARG A 203 -0.05 27.89 8.50
CA ARG A 203 1.10 27.27 7.83
C ARG A 203 0.91 27.18 6.32
N LEU A 204 -0.29 26.81 5.85
CA LEU A 204 -0.59 26.76 4.42
C LEU A 204 -0.39 28.13 3.75
N ARG A 205 -0.95 29.19 4.35
CA ARG A 205 -0.80 30.57 3.84
C ARG A 205 0.65 31.01 3.71
N GLN A 206 1.54 30.58 4.60
CA GLN A 206 2.98 30.86 4.52
C GLN A 206 3.66 30.11 3.37
N LEU A 207 3.19 28.92 3.02
CA LEU A 207 3.73 28.12 1.92
C LEU A 207 3.20 28.56 0.54
N SER A 208 2.06 29.24 0.51
CA SER A 208 1.41 29.74 -0.71
C SER A 208 1.71 31.22 -1.02
N ALA A 209 2.44 31.91 -0.15
CA ALA A 209 2.87 33.31 -0.32
C ALA A 209 4.22 33.41 -1.06
#